data_AF-A0A2W1CQL7-F1
#
_entry.id   AF-A0A2W1CQL7-F1
#
_cell.length_a   1.000
_cell.length_b   1.000
_cell.length_c   1.000
_cell.angle_alpha   90.00
_cell.angle_beta   90.00
_cell.angle_gamma   90.00
#
_symmetry.space_group_name_H-M   'P 1'
#
loop_
_entity.id
_entity.type
_entity.pdbx_description
1 polymer ?
#
loop_
_entity_poly.entity_id
_entity_poly.type
_entity_poly.pdbx_seq_one_letter_code
_entity_poly.pdbx_strand_id
1 'polypeptide(L)'
;MQPIHPFSKAASVALLAFPFQALAQSTYTNTNLTLRFFQTPQDDTCSFTNNSSALTFTTSSTPIVGHCFDFATLFGGNTTQGFANQSQNIINSFDDTSNAGIHWQLENLDTYDPQGNYSSLLYRQHLAFAIDDEDKPGHYANLL
;
A
#
# COMPACT_ATOMS: atom_id res chain seq x y z
N MET A 1 69.09 33.73 -37.83
CA MET A 1 67.99 32.74 -37.85
C MET A 1 67.06 33.05 -36.69
N GLN A 2 65.80 33.36 -36.97
CA GLN A 2 64.69 33.32 -35.98
C GLN A 2 64.34 31.86 -35.66
N PRO A 3 63.79 31.56 -34.47
CA PRO A 3 62.33 31.61 -34.21
C PRO A 3 62.01 32.42 -32.93
N ILE A 4 60.94 33.20 -32.72
CA ILE A 4 59.48 33.14 -32.96
C ILE A 4 58.73 32.05 -32.15
N HIS A 5 58.03 32.54 -31.10
CA HIS A 5 56.81 32.03 -30.43
C HIS A 5 56.87 30.73 -29.59
N PRO A 6 55.87 30.45 -28.70
CA PRO A 6 54.79 31.30 -28.17
C PRO A 6 54.60 31.20 -26.62
N PHE A 7 53.77 32.11 -26.12
CA PHE A 7 53.03 32.05 -24.85
C PHE A 7 52.47 30.65 -24.55
N SER A 8 52.67 30.17 -23.32
CA SER A 8 51.75 29.20 -22.72
C SER A 8 51.00 29.89 -21.59
N LYS A 9 49.77 30.33 -21.91
CA LYS A 9 48.81 30.80 -20.91
C LYS A 9 48.36 29.57 -20.13
N ALA A 10 48.68 29.49 -18.85
CA ALA A 10 48.06 28.52 -17.96
C ALA A 10 46.57 28.87 -17.84
N ALA A 11 45.73 28.11 -18.54
CA ALA A 11 44.28 28.19 -18.37
C ALA A 11 43.90 27.36 -17.14
N SER A 12 43.58 28.03 -16.04
CA SER A 12 42.97 27.39 -14.88
C SER A 12 41.56 26.91 -15.24
N VAL A 13 41.36 25.60 -15.28
CA VAL A 13 40.02 24.99 -15.39
C VAL A 13 39.41 25.00 -13.98
N ALA A 14 38.53 25.96 -13.71
CA ALA A 14 37.70 25.93 -12.51
C ALA A 14 36.55 24.93 -12.72
N LEU A 15 36.70 23.72 -12.18
CA LEU A 15 35.60 22.76 -12.03
C LEU A 15 34.63 23.30 -10.97
N LEU A 16 33.60 24.01 -11.42
CA LEU A 16 32.44 24.33 -10.59
C LEU A 16 31.70 23.01 -10.32
N ALA A 17 32.02 22.39 -9.18
CA ALA A 17 31.22 21.31 -8.63
C ALA A 17 29.87 21.90 -8.18
N PHE A 18 28.87 21.82 -9.05
CA PHE A 18 27.49 22.05 -8.65
C PHE A 18 27.11 20.93 -7.67
N PRO A 19 26.73 21.25 -6.41
CA PRO A 19 26.18 20.24 -5.53
C PRO A 19 24.82 19.84 -6.12
N PHE A 20 24.78 18.72 -6.84
CA PHE A 20 23.53 18.03 -7.12
C PHE A 20 22.97 17.62 -5.77
N GLN A 21 22.01 18.41 -5.26
CA GLN A 21 21.18 17.96 -4.16
C GLN A 21 20.26 16.88 -4.73
N ALA A 22 20.74 15.65 -4.72
CA ALA A 22 19.90 14.48 -4.88
C ALA A 22 19.00 14.41 -3.64
N LEU A 23 17.80 14.98 -3.73
CA LEU A 23 16.74 14.67 -2.78
C LEU A 23 16.35 13.21 -3.01
N ALA A 24 16.91 12.31 -2.19
CA ALA A 24 16.41 10.95 -2.08
C ALA A 24 14.98 11.03 -1.53
N GLN A 25 13.99 11.10 -2.42
CA GLN A 25 12.60 10.91 -2.05
C GLN A 25 12.43 9.44 -1.71
N SER A 26 12.41 9.11 -0.42
CA SER A 26 11.90 7.83 0.05
C SER A 26 10.40 7.85 -0.20
N THR A 27 9.97 7.25 -1.30
CA THR A 27 8.55 6.98 -1.55
C THR A 27 8.12 5.91 -0.57
N TYR A 28 7.66 6.29 0.62
CA TYR A 28 6.93 5.39 1.50
C TYR A 28 5.60 5.07 0.81
N THR A 29 5.59 4.01 0.00
CA THR A 29 4.34 3.44 -0.49
C THR A 29 3.66 2.79 0.70
N ASN A 30 2.48 3.29 1.07
CA ASN A 30 1.69 2.62 2.09
C ASN A 30 1.26 1.27 1.50
N THR A 31 1.71 0.18 2.13
CA THR A 31 1.45 -1.18 1.67
C THR A 31 0.16 -1.76 2.24
N ASN A 32 -0.56 -1.00 3.07
CA ASN A 32 -1.80 -1.43 3.67
C ASN A 32 -2.86 -1.61 2.59
N LEU A 33 -3.27 -2.86 2.41
CA LEU A 33 -4.44 -3.21 1.63
C LEU A 33 -5.67 -3.13 2.52
N THR A 34 -6.65 -2.32 2.12
CA THR A 34 -8.00 -2.32 2.69
C THR A 34 -8.99 -2.84 1.67
N LEU A 35 -9.77 -3.84 2.07
CA LEU A 35 -10.90 -4.37 1.33
C LEU A 35 -12.18 -4.08 2.11
N ARG A 36 -13.21 -3.60 1.43
CA ARG A 36 -14.55 -3.48 2.02
C ARG A 36 -15.54 -4.31 1.24
N PHE A 37 -16.35 -5.06 1.95
CA PHE A 37 -17.34 -5.97 1.39
C PHE A 37 -18.73 -5.46 1.71
N PHE A 38 -19.54 -5.27 0.68
CA PHE A 38 -20.88 -4.72 0.78
C PHE A 38 -21.90 -5.82 0.52
N GLN A 39 -22.93 -5.87 1.36
CA GLN A 39 -24.03 -6.81 1.18
C GLN A 39 -24.92 -6.35 0.02
N THR A 40 -25.34 -7.27 -0.85
CA THR A 40 -26.26 -6.99 -1.95
C THR A 40 -27.68 -7.44 -1.59
N PRO A 41 -28.74 -6.67 -1.91
CA PRO A 41 -28.72 -5.36 -2.56
C PRO A 41 -28.52 -4.22 -1.55
N GLN A 42 -27.53 -3.36 -1.81
CA GLN A 42 -27.31 -2.11 -1.09
C GLN A 42 -27.06 -1.01 -2.11
N ASP A 43 -27.76 0.12 -1.96
CA ASP A 43 -27.81 1.18 -3.00
C ASP A 43 -26.50 1.99 -3.10
N ASP A 44 -25.68 2.00 -2.05
CA ASP A 44 -24.44 2.78 -1.95
C ASP A 44 -23.16 1.91 -1.94
N THR A 45 -23.22 0.76 -2.61
CA THR A 45 -22.07 -0.13 -2.80
C THR A 45 -20.88 0.59 -3.46
N CYS A 46 -19.67 0.28 -3.00
CA CYS A 46 -18.40 0.78 -3.57
C CYS A 46 -18.20 2.31 -3.56
N SER A 47 -18.94 3.04 -2.71
CA SER A 47 -18.65 4.44 -2.40
C SER A 47 -17.50 4.57 -1.39
N PHE A 48 -16.55 5.50 -1.61
CA PHE A 48 -15.51 5.81 -0.62
C PHE A 48 -16.05 6.53 0.63
N THR A 49 -17.26 7.10 0.58
CA THR A 49 -17.87 7.82 1.71
C THR A 49 -18.66 6.91 2.65
N ASN A 50 -19.07 5.71 2.19
CA ASN A 50 -19.78 4.76 3.01
C ASN A 50 -18.78 3.94 3.86
N ASN A 51 -18.66 4.32 5.14
CA ASN A 51 -17.77 3.65 6.09
C ASN A 51 -18.53 2.84 7.16
N SER A 52 -19.84 3.02 7.35
CA SER A 52 -20.50 2.58 8.60
C SER A 52 -21.10 1.17 8.57
N SER A 53 -21.29 0.54 7.41
CA SER A 53 -21.96 -0.78 7.36
C SER A 53 -21.16 -1.89 6.67
N ALA A 54 -20.11 -1.55 5.92
CA ALA A 54 -19.36 -2.53 5.13
C ALA A 54 -18.36 -3.29 6.00
N LEU A 55 -18.34 -4.61 5.85
CA LEU A 55 -17.31 -5.46 6.46
C LEU A 55 -15.96 -5.04 5.91
N THR A 56 -15.03 -4.69 6.79
CA THR A 56 -13.74 -4.14 6.39
C THR A 56 -12.61 -5.04 6.83
N PHE A 57 -11.69 -5.35 5.92
CA PHE A 57 -10.45 -6.08 6.16
C PHE A 57 -9.27 -5.19 5.78
N THR A 58 -8.39 -4.89 6.72
CA THR A 58 -7.19 -4.08 6.47
C THR A 58 -5.95 -4.86 6.87
N THR A 59 -4.94 -4.88 6.00
CA THR A 59 -3.60 -5.39 6.33
C THR A 59 -2.67 -4.25 6.68
N SER A 60 -1.68 -4.53 7.52
CA SER A 60 -0.59 -3.59 7.84
C SER A 60 0.80 -4.18 7.53
N SER A 61 0.84 -5.21 6.67
CA SER A 61 2.07 -5.91 6.28
C SER A 61 1.93 -6.45 4.87
N THR A 62 3.04 -6.48 4.12
CA THR A 62 3.08 -7.09 2.80
C THR A 62 3.25 -8.61 2.93
N PRO A 63 2.40 -9.43 2.30
CA PRO A 63 2.56 -10.88 2.33
C PRO A 63 3.87 -11.32 1.67
N ILE A 64 4.55 -12.30 2.27
CA ILE A 64 5.73 -12.98 1.69
C ILE A 64 5.27 -13.92 0.56
N VAL A 65 4.17 -14.62 0.78
CA VAL A 65 3.48 -15.48 -0.19
C VAL A 65 1.98 -15.25 -0.13
N GLY A 66 1.25 -15.66 -1.18
CA GLY A 66 -0.22 -15.62 -1.16
C GLY A 66 -0.80 -16.36 0.05
N HIS A 67 -1.80 -15.78 0.71
CA HIS A 67 -2.50 -16.39 1.83
C HIS A 67 -4.00 -16.37 1.56
N CYS A 68 -4.66 -17.50 1.81
CA CYS A 68 -6.11 -17.61 1.69
C CYS A 68 -6.72 -17.42 3.07
N PHE A 69 -7.50 -16.36 3.24
CA PHE A 69 -8.33 -16.18 4.42
C PHE A 69 -9.72 -16.72 4.17
N ASP A 70 -10.25 -17.51 5.11
CA ASP A 70 -11.64 -17.92 5.07
C ASP A 70 -12.55 -16.77 5.53
N PHE A 71 -13.42 -16.32 4.63
CA PHE A 71 -14.26 -15.14 4.86
C PHE A 71 -15.23 -15.35 6.04
N ALA A 72 -15.87 -16.52 6.10
CA ALA A 72 -16.84 -16.83 7.15
C ALA A 72 -16.17 -16.94 8.52
N THR A 73 -14.97 -17.51 8.57
CA THR A 73 -14.17 -17.60 9.81
C THR A 73 -13.68 -16.22 10.26
N LEU A 74 -13.23 -15.37 9.33
CA LEU A 74 -12.81 -14.01 9.67
C LEU A 74 -13.96 -13.19 10.26
N PHE A 75 -15.05 -13.03 9.51
CA PHE A 75 -16.13 -12.12 9.89
C PHE A 75 -17.20 -12.73 10.80
N GLY A 76 -17.33 -14.06 10.82
CA GLY A 76 -18.21 -14.77 11.76
C GLY A 76 -17.61 -15.00 13.14
N GLY A 77 -16.32 -14.67 13.32
CA GLY A 77 -15.65 -14.71 14.62
C GLY A 77 -15.88 -13.46 15.46
N ASN A 78 -15.22 -13.40 16.62
CA ASN A 78 -15.22 -12.26 17.54
C ASN A 78 -13.86 -11.50 17.57
N THR A 79 -12.95 -11.86 16.68
CA THR A 79 -11.58 -11.34 16.66
C THR A 79 -11.50 -10.15 15.72
N THR A 80 -11.08 -8.98 16.22
CA THR A 80 -10.96 -7.76 15.42
C THR A 80 -9.57 -7.56 14.81
N GLN A 81 -8.58 -8.35 15.20
CA GLN A 81 -7.21 -8.24 14.70
C GLN A 81 -6.47 -9.57 14.83
N GLY A 82 -5.47 -9.80 13.98
CA GLY A 82 -4.67 -11.00 14.09
C GLY A 82 -3.44 -11.01 13.19
N PHE A 83 -2.83 -12.19 13.14
CA PHE A 83 -1.57 -12.40 12.44
C PHE A 83 -1.58 -13.76 11.74
N ALA A 84 -1.37 -13.75 10.42
CA ALA A 84 -1.11 -14.95 9.64
C ALA A 84 0.40 -15.15 9.50
N ASN A 85 0.95 -16.11 10.24
CA ASN A 85 2.37 -16.42 10.24
C ASN A 85 2.83 -17.00 8.89
N GLN A 86 3.92 -16.44 8.35
CA GLN A 86 4.57 -16.87 7.11
C GLN A 86 6.08 -17.11 7.29
N SER A 87 6.58 -17.26 8.52
CA SER A 87 8.01 -17.41 8.82
C SER A 87 8.66 -18.62 8.14
N GLN A 88 7.88 -19.67 7.88
CA GLN A 88 8.32 -20.86 7.14
C GLN A 88 8.68 -20.58 5.67
N ASN A 89 8.29 -19.42 5.13
CA ASN A 89 8.58 -19.02 3.75
C ASN A 89 9.84 -18.16 3.63
N ILE A 90 10.55 -17.89 4.74
CA ILE A 90 11.81 -17.15 4.74
C ILE A 90 12.96 -18.13 4.54
N ILE A 91 13.74 -17.91 3.48
CA ILE A 91 14.85 -18.78 3.08
C ILE A 91 16.16 -18.41 3.82
N ASN A 92 16.28 -17.17 4.31
CA ASN A 92 17.50 -16.67 4.96
C ASN A 92 17.27 -16.37 6.45
N SER A 93 18.03 -17.02 7.33
CA SER A 93 17.93 -16.86 8.80
C SER A 93 18.47 -15.54 9.35
N PHE A 94 18.86 -14.60 8.49
CA PHE A 94 19.42 -13.30 8.89
C PHE A 94 18.36 -12.20 9.06
N ASP A 95 17.15 -12.44 8.56
CA ASP A 95 16.02 -11.54 8.76
C ASP A 95 15.31 -11.87 10.07
N ASP A 96 14.84 -10.84 10.77
CA ASP A 96 13.98 -10.99 11.94
C ASP A 96 12.67 -11.67 11.53
N THR A 97 12.62 -13.00 11.70
CA THR A 97 11.46 -13.82 11.37
C THR A 97 10.30 -13.67 12.35
N SER A 98 10.49 -12.95 13.46
CA SER A 98 9.49 -12.83 14.53
C SER A 98 8.19 -12.17 14.06
N ASN A 99 8.26 -11.36 12.99
CA ASN A 99 7.13 -10.65 12.41
C ASN A 99 6.85 -11.02 10.95
N ALA A 100 7.37 -12.17 10.50
CA ALA A 100 7.22 -12.64 9.14
C ALA A 100 5.79 -13.14 8.88
N GLY A 101 4.92 -12.27 8.35
CA GLY A 101 3.54 -12.62 8.07
C GLY A 101 2.65 -11.44 7.78
N ILE A 102 1.34 -11.68 7.84
CA ILE A 102 0.31 -10.70 7.52
C ILE A 102 -0.39 -10.29 8.80
N HIS A 103 -0.14 -9.07 9.26
CA HIS A 103 -0.97 -8.43 10.28
C HIS A 103 -2.24 -7.91 9.64
N TRP A 104 -3.38 -8.20 10.25
CA TRP A 104 -4.68 -7.80 9.74
C TRP A 104 -5.61 -7.29 10.85
N GLN A 105 -6.56 -6.46 10.47
CA GLN A 105 -7.61 -5.89 11.30
C GLN A 105 -8.96 -5.98 10.57
N LEU A 106 -10.02 -6.18 11.35
CA LEU A 106 -11.40 -6.25 10.91
C LEU A 106 -12.23 -5.13 11.55
N GLU A 107 -13.20 -4.60 10.81
CA GLU A 107 -14.20 -3.65 11.32
C GLU A 107 -15.61 -4.06 10.87
N ASN A 108 -16.61 -3.62 11.62
CA ASN A 108 -18.05 -3.85 11.40
C ASN A 108 -18.47 -5.33 11.43
N LEU A 109 -17.80 -6.19 12.22
CA LEU A 109 -18.14 -7.62 12.29
C LEU A 109 -19.59 -7.88 12.73
N ASP A 110 -20.18 -6.95 13.47
CA ASP A 110 -21.57 -7.00 13.91
C ASP A 110 -22.58 -6.90 12.76
N THR A 111 -22.15 -6.45 11.57
CA THR A 111 -22.97 -6.41 10.36
C THR A 111 -22.84 -7.69 9.50
N TYR A 112 -22.04 -8.67 9.94
CA TYR A 112 -21.87 -9.92 9.21
C TYR A 112 -23.14 -10.77 9.27
N ASP A 113 -23.67 -11.08 8.10
CA ASP A 113 -24.77 -11.99 7.85
C ASP A 113 -24.22 -13.23 7.14
N PRO A 114 -24.24 -14.43 7.76
CA PRO A 114 -23.76 -15.65 7.13
C PRO A 114 -24.58 -16.08 5.90
N GLN A 115 -25.74 -15.47 5.65
CA GLN A 115 -26.53 -15.65 4.44
C GLN A 115 -26.44 -14.46 3.47
N GLY A 116 -25.66 -13.43 3.84
CA GLY A 116 -25.46 -12.23 3.04
C GLY A 116 -24.66 -12.48 1.77
N ASN A 117 -25.02 -11.76 0.70
CA ASN A 117 -24.25 -11.77 -0.54
C ASN A 117 -23.24 -10.61 -0.58
N TYR A 118 -21.97 -10.91 -0.39
CA TYR A 118 -20.86 -9.95 -0.36
C TYR A 118 -20.09 -9.85 -1.68
N SER A 119 -20.77 -9.98 -2.83
CA SER A 119 -20.15 -9.96 -4.15
C SER A 119 -19.58 -8.60 -4.57
N SER A 120 -20.04 -7.51 -3.95
CA SER A 120 -19.54 -6.16 -4.21
C SER A 120 -18.40 -5.84 -3.24
N LEU A 121 -17.21 -5.56 -3.78
CA LEU A 121 -16.04 -5.21 -2.99
C LEU A 121 -15.40 -3.91 -3.47
N LEU A 122 -14.91 -3.13 -2.52
CA LEU A 122 -14.06 -1.98 -2.75
C LEU A 122 -12.63 -2.34 -2.35
N TYR A 123 -11.72 -2.25 -3.31
CA TYR A 123 -10.29 -2.41 -3.09
C TYR A 123 -9.65 -1.03 -2.92
N ARG A 124 -8.86 -0.85 -1.84
CA ARG A 124 -8.04 0.34 -1.66
C ARG A 124 -6.68 -0.02 -1.10
N GLN A 125 -5.65 0.21 -1.89
CA GLN A 125 -4.28 0.26 -1.43
C GLN A 125 -3.94 1.75 -1.25
N HIS A 126 -3.75 2.19 -0.01
CA HIS A 126 -3.62 3.62 0.27
C HIS A 126 -2.42 4.22 -0.49
N LEU A 127 -2.66 5.22 -1.33
CA LEU A 127 -1.60 6.00 -1.96
C LEU A 127 -1.23 7.13 -0.99
N ALA A 128 -0.02 7.11 -0.43
CA ALA A 128 0.47 8.17 0.45
C ALA A 128 0.44 9.56 -0.22
N PHE A 129 0.42 9.59 -1.56
CA PHE A 129 0.31 10.77 -2.41
C PHE A 129 -0.61 10.45 -3.60
N ALA A 130 -1.92 10.47 -3.40
CA ALA A 130 -2.88 10.40 -4.51
C ALA A 130 -2.60 11.55 -5.49
N ILE A 131 -2.14 11.22 -6.70
CA ILE A 131 -1.82 12.19 -7.75
C ILE A 131 -3.10 12.63 -8.47
N ASP A 132 -4.05 11.71 -8.65
CA ASP A 132 -5.31 11.95 -9.33
C ASP A 132 -6.45 12.22 -8.33
N ASP A 133 -7.36 13.13 -8.68
CA ASP A 133 -8.50 13.51 -7.83
C ASP A 133 -9.45 12.33 -7.55
N GLU A 134 -9.59 11.41 -8.51
CA GLU A 134 -10.44 10.21 -8.38
C GLU A 134 -9.96 9.24 -7.29
N ASP A 135 -8.68 9.33 -6.88
CA ASP A 135 -8.11 8.54 -5.78
C ASP A 135 -8.36 9.16 -4.40
N LYS A 136 -8.93 10.38 -4.36
CA LYS A 136 -9.26 11.09 -3.12
C LYS A 136 -10.58 10.60 -2.53
N PRO A 137 -10.78 10.76 -1.20
CA PRO A 137 -12.08 10.49 -0.59
C PRO A 137 -13.20 11.32 -1.24
N GLY A 138 -14.36 10.70 -1.52
CA GLY A 138 -15.53 11.38 -2.11
C GLY A 138 -15.95 10.87 -3.49
N HIS A 139 -15.12 10.06 -4.14
CA HIS A 139 -15.38 9.49 -5.46
C HIS A 139 -15.99 8.07 -5.34
N TYR A 140 -16.59 7.54 -6.41
CA TYR A 140 -17.02 6.15 -6.49
C TYR A 140 -15.94 5.33 -7.20
N ALA A 141 -15.68 4.11 -6.75
CA ALA A 141 -14.76 3.22 -7.48
C ALA A 141 -15.37 2.68 -8.78
N ASN A 142 -16.70 2.68 -8.90
CA ASN A 142 -17.40 2.45 -10.16
C ASN A 142 -17.65 3.81 -10.82
N LEU A 143 -16.81 4.16 -11.80
CA LEU A 143 -17.16 5.12 -12.84
C LEU A 143 -18.01 4.38 -13.88
N LEU A 144 -19.31 4.25 -13.61
CA LEU A 144 -20.30 3.94 -14.65
C LEU A 144 -20.86 5.24 -15.21
#